data_AF-A0A6A5Z1L3-F1
#
_entry.id   AF-A0A6A5Z1L3-F1
#
_cell.length_a   1.000
_cell.length_b   1.000
_cell.length_c   1.000
_cell.angle_alpha   90.00
_cell.angle_beta   90.00
_cell.angle_gamma   90.00
#
_symmetry.space_group_name_H-M   'P 1'
#
loop_
_entity.id
_entity.type
_entity.pdbx_description
1 polymer ?
#
loop_
_entity_poly.entity_id
_entity_poly.type
_entity_poly.pdbx_seq_one_letter_code
_entity_poly.pdbx_strand_id
1 'polypeptide(L)'
;MQILAITVVLSTVCAIAIPDPQGDAMAAISSCVQVCWNDSAVSAECDPNTDDECLCGAFLEDVTTCVSQACSTSDNLAAASILEPACGN
;
A
#
# COMPACT_ATOMS: atom_id res chain seq x y z
N MET A 1 -21.29 -36.69 -27.97
CA MET A 1 -21.47 -36.32 -26.55
C MET A 1 -20.22 -35.59 -26.10
N GLN A 2 -20.28 -34.25 -26.01
CA GLN A 2 -19.30 -33.45 -25.29
C GLN A 2 -20.10 -32.33 -24.61
N ILE A 3 -20.14 -32.36 -23.28
CA ILE A 3 -20.70 -31.30 -22.44
C ILE A 3 -19.48 -30.61 -21.85
N LEU A 4 -19.12 -29.42 -22.35
CA LEU A 4 -18.25 -28.50 -21.61
C LEU A 4 -19.16 -27.60 -20.78
N ALA A 5 -19.24 -27.89 -19.49
CA ALA A 5 -19.89 -27.04 -18.52
C ALA A 5 -19.10 -25.74 -18.37
N ILE A 6 -19.71 -24.62 -18.76
CA ILE A 6 -19.23 -23.27 -18.42
C ILE A 6 -19.70 -23.02 -16.99
N THR A 7 -18.81 -23.28 -16.03
CA THR A 7 -19.03 -22.92 -14.63
C THR A 7 -18.80 -21.42 -14.49
N VAL A 8 -19.88 -20.65 -14.40
CA VAL A 8 -19.85 -19.26 -13.94
C VAL A 8 -19.41 -19.29 -12.48
N VAL A 9 -18.12 -19.09 -12.25
CA VAL A 9 -17.58 -18.90 -10.90
C VAL A 9 -18.02 -17.51 -10.47
N LEU A 10 -18.90 -17.45 -9.47
CA LEU A 10 -19.19 -16.19 -8.79
C LEU A 10 -17.86 -15.60 -8.34
N SER A 11 -17.52 -14.42 -8.86
CA SER A 11 -16.34 -13.64 -8.50
C SER A 11 -16.48 -13.14 -7.05
N THR A 12 -16.44 -14.07 -6.11
CA THR A 12 -15.87 -13.80 -4.79
C THR A 12 -14.39 -13.62 -5.08
N VAL A 13 -13.94 -12.37 -5.18
CA VAL A 13 -12.51 -12.06 -5.12
C VAL A 13 -12.02 -12.60 -3.79
N CYS A 14 -11.50 -13.83 -3.80
CA CYS A 14 -10.60 -14.26 -2.76
C CYS A 14 -9.41 -13.32 -2.88
N ALA A 15 -9.29 -12.38 -1.94
CA ALA A 15 -8.07 -11.60 -1.78
C ALA A 15 -6.92 -12.60 -1.68
N ILE A 16 -6.21 -12.76 -2.79
CA ILE A 16 -4.96 -13.50 -2.83
C ILE A 16 -4.04 -12.55 -2.08
N ALA A 17 -3.73 -12.85 -0.83
CA ALA A 17 -2.69 -12.11 -0.11
C ALA A 17 -1.39 -12.35 -0.87
N ILE A 18 -1.11 -11.46 -1.82
CA ILE A 18 0.20 -11.38 -2.46
C ILE A 18 1.16 -11.09 -1.31
N PRO A 19 2.31 -11.78 -1.21
CA PRO A 19 3.32 -11.40 -0.22
C PRO A 19 3.58 -9.90 -0.37
N ASP A 20 3.29 -9.14 0.69
CA ASP A 20 3.28 -7.69 0.66
C ASP A 20 4.71 -7.17 0.83
N PRO A 21 5.38 -6.71 -0.23
CA PRO A 21 6.74 -6.19 -0.11
C PRO A 21 6.79 -4.90 0.72
N GLN A 22 5.66 -4.23 0.95
CA GLN A 22 5.64 -2.93 1.64
C GLN A 22 5.72 -3.12 3.16
N GLY A 23 5.04 -4.12 3.73
CA GLY A 23 5.12 -4.45 5.15
C GLY A 23 6.54 -4.79 5.61
N ASP A 24 7.27 -5.59 4.83
CA ASP A 24 8.69 -5.90 5.10
C ASP A 24 9.59 -4.68 4.89
N ALA A 25 9.29 -3.81 3.92
CA ALA A 25 10.03 -2.57 3.72
C ALA A 25 9.78 -1.54 4.85
N MET A 26 8.56 -1.49 5.40
CA MET A 26 8.20 -0.66 6.56
C MET A 26 8.88 -1.12 7.85
N ALA A 27 9.25 -2.39 7.97
CA ALA A 27 10.04 -2.86 9.11
C ALA A 27 11.50 -2.34 9.07
N ALA A 28 12.02 -1.98 7.89
CA ALA A 28 13.40 -1.55 7.68
C ALA A 28 13.59 -0.02 7.58
N ILE A 29 12.50 0.74 7.48
CA ILE A 29 12.52 2.21 7.37
C ILE A 29 12.60 2.89 8.76
N SER A 30 12.90 4.19 8.76
CA SER A 30 12.98 4.96 9.99
C SER A 30 11.63 5.05 10.72
N SER A 31 11.70 5.22 12.04
CA SER A 31 10.51 5.39 12.88
C SER A 31 9.67 6.62 12.50
N CYS A 32 10.29 7.66 11.91
CA CYS A 32 9.54 8.84 11.46
C CYS A 32 8.55 8.47 10.35
N VAL A 33 9.00 7.69 9.37
CA VAL A 33 8.12 7.25 8.28
C VAL A 33 7.08 6.27 8.79
N GLN A 34 7.41 5.38 9.72
CA GLN A 34 6.43 4.47 10.32
C GLN A 34 5.29 5.22 11.03
N VAL A 35 5.59 6.32 11.72
CA VAL A 35 4.56 7.18 12.34
C VAL A 35 3.68 7.81 11.26
N CYS A 36 4.29 8.44 10.25
CA CYS A 36 3.54 9.04 9.15
C CYS A 36 2.68 8.01 8.40
N TRP A 37 3.19 6.79 8.20
CA TRP A 37 2.49 5.68 7.56
C TRP A 37 1.24 5.28 8.36
N ASN A 38 1.39 5.07 9.67
CA ASN A 38 0.25 4.71 10.53
C ASN A 38 -0.79 5.83 10.63
N ASP A 39 -0.34 7.09 10.78
CA ASP A 39 -1.26 8.23 10.86
C ASP A 39 -2.03 8.41 9.55
N SER A 40 -1.37 8.21 8.41
CA SER A 40 -2.01 8.28 7.08
C SER A 40 -2.98 7.12 6.85
N ALA A 41 -2.67 5.92 7.36
CA ALA A 41 -3.57 4.77 7.29
C ALA A 41 -4.87 5.02 8.07
N VAL A 42 -4.76 5.63 9.25
CA VAL A 42 -5.92 6.03 10.06
C VAL A 42 -6.73 7.13 9.37
N SER A 43 -6.05 8.12 8.77
CA SER A 43 -6.70 9.22 8.04
C SER A 43 -7.44 8.75 6.79
N ALA A 44 -6.84 7.83 6.03
CA ALA A 44 -7.41 7.29 4.79
C ALA A 44 -8.46 6.18 5.03
N GLU A 45 -8.67 5.76 6.28
CA GLU A 45 -9.60 4.69 6.69
C GLU A 45 -9.41 3.38 5.91
N CYS A 46 -8.16 3.06 5.56
CA CYS A 46 -7.81 1.89 4.74
C CYS A 46 -6.50 1.25 5.21
N ASP A 47 -6.24 0.00 4.81
CA ASP A 47 -5.03 -0.72 5.18
C ASP A 47 -4.00 -0.68 4.02
N PRO A 48 -3.01 0.22 4.09
CA PRO A 48 -2.01 0.39 3.04
C PRO A 48 -1.03 -0.78 2.94
N ASN A 49 -1.17 -1.85 3.73
CA ASN A 49 -0.34 -3.05 3.61
C ASN A 49 -1.11 -4.21 2.96
N THR A 50 -2.34 -3.97 2.51
CA THR A 50 -3.18 -5.00 1.88
C THR A 50 -4.05 -4.49 0.74
N ASP A 51 -4.14 -3.16 0.56
CA ASP A 51 -5.00 -2.51 -0.41
C ASP A 51 -4.21 -1.53 -1.29
N ASP A 52 -3.92 -1.97 -2.53
CA ASP A 52 -3.20 -1.16 -3.52
C ASP A 52 -3.99 0.09 -3.95
N GLU A 53 -5.33 0.04 -3.90
CA GLU A 53 -6.20 1.19 -4.24
C GLU A 53 -6.13 2.25 -3.14
N CYS A 54 -5.97 1.82 -1.89
CA CYS A 54 -5.69 2.68 -0.74
C CYS A 54 -4.32 3.36 -0.87
N LEU A 55 -3.27 2.58 -1.13
CA LEU A 55 -1.87 3.02 -1.18
C LEU A 55 -1.62 4.21 -2.11
N CYS A 56 -2.37 4.31 -3.20
CA CYS A 56 -2.09 5.24 -4.29
C CYS A 56 -3.09 6.40 -4.39
N GLY A 57 -3.96 6.53 -3.39
CA GLY A 57 -4.96 7.60 -3.28
C GLY A 57 -4.64 8.59 -2.16
N ALA A 58 -5.65 8.87 -1.32
CA ALA A 58 -5.53 9.80 -0.19
C ALA A 58 -4.39 9.43 0.78
N PHE A 59 -4.15 8.12 0.97
CA PHE A 59 -3.02 7.63 1.75
C PHE A 59 -1.67 8.14 1.23
N LEU A 60 -1.44 8.08 -0.09
CA LEU A 60 -0.21 8.54 -0.72
C LEU A 60 0.03 10.04 -0.46
N GLU A 61 -1.01 10.84 -0.61
CA GLU A 61 -0.93 12.29 -0.36
C GLU A 61 -0.65 12.60 1.11
N ASP A 62 -1.33 11.92 2.04
CA ASP A 62 -1.16 12.10 3.47
C ASP A 62 0.24 11.68 3.93
N VAL A 63 0.73 10.51 3.49
CA VAL A 63 2.05 10.01 3.88
C VAL A 63 3.16 10.87 3.28
N THR A 64 3.02 11.31 2.02
CA THR A 64 3.98 12.20 1.37
C THR A 64 4.02 13.57 2.08
N THR A 65 2.85 14.09 2.46
CA THR A 65 2.73 15.35 3.19
C THR A 65 3.31 15.27 4.60
N CYS A 66 3.08 14.15 5.30
CA CYS A 66 3.63 13.94 6.63
C CYS A 66 5.15 13.79 6.58
N VAL A 67 5.69 12.93 5.71
CA VAL A 67 7.13 12.66 5.64
C VAL A 67 7.90 13.90 5.17
N SER A 68 7.34 14.69 4.26
CA SER A 68 7.97 15.94 3.79
C SER A 68 8.02 17.05 4.84
N GLN A 69 7.08 17.07 5.78
CA GLN A 69 7.03 18.07 6.85
C GLN A 69 7.75 17.63 8.14
N ALA A 70 7.69 16.34 8.47
CA ALA A 70 8.14 15.83 9.76
C ALA A 70 9.47 15.07 9.70
N CYS A 71 9.83 14.49 8.55
CA CYS A 71 10.97 13.58 8.43
C CYS A 71 12.13 14.18 7.61
N SER A 72 13.27 13.48 7.61
CA SER A 72 14.45 13.91 6.87
C SER A 72 14.30 13.72 5.36
N THR A 73 15.14 14.36 4.55
CA THR A 73 15.14 14.14 3.09
C THR A 73 15.47 12.69 2.72
N SER A 74 16.29 11.99 3.51
CA SER A 74 16.54 10.55 3.32
C SER A 74 15.30 9.70 3.57
N ASP A 75 14.46 10.09 4.53
CA ASP A 75 13.20 9.41 4.83
C ASP A 75 12.16 9.61 3.71
N ASN A 76 12.12 10.82 3.14
CA ASN A 76 11.30 11.12 1.96
C ASN A 76 11.64 10.20 0.79
N LEU A 77 12.92 9.99 0.51
CA LEU A 77 13.35 9.08 -0.55
C LEU A 77 13.01 7.63 -0.24
N ALA A 78 13.16 7.20 1.02
CA ALA A 78 12.80 5.85 1.44
C ALA A 78 11.29 5.59 1.29
N ALA A 79 10.44 6.52 1.74
CA ALA A 79 8.99 6.43 1.56
C ALA A 79 8.60 6.35 0.08
N ALA A 80 9.16 7.23 -0.75
CA ALA A 80 8.91 7.24 -2.19
C ALA A 80 9.31 5.91 -2.86
N SER A 81 10.45 5.33 -2.47
CA SER A 81 10.92 4.06 -3.04
C SER A 81 10.02 2.86 -2.74
N ILE A 82 9.21 2.95 -1.68
CA ILE A 82 8.27 1.88 -1.29
C ILE A 82 6.94 2.05 -2.02
N LEU A 83 6.53 3.30 -2.27
CA LEU A 83 5.28 3.63 -2.96
C LEU A 83 5.39 3.54 -4.50
N GLU A 84 6.57 3.78 -5.07
CA GLU A 84 6.83 3.72 -6.52
C GLU A 84 6.35 2.42 -7.20
N PRO A 85 6.67 1.21 -6.69
CA PRO A 85 6.22 -0.03 -7.30
C PRO A 85 4.72 -0.32 -7.12
N ALA A 86 4.08 0.27 -6.10
CA ALA A 86 2.65 0.10 -5.85
C ALA A 86 1.81 1.03 -6.73
N CYS A 87 2.29 2.27 -6.96
CA CYS A 87 1.53 3.34 -7.61
C CYS A 87 1.97 3.67 -9.03
N GLY A 88 3.02 3.02 -9.53
CA GLY A 88 3.54 3.20 -10.89
C GLY A 88 2.87 2.29 -11.91
N ASN A 89 1.64 2.61 -12.34
CA ASN A 89 1.11 2.30 -13.68
C ASN A 89 0.31 3.48 -14.25
#